data_AF-A0A953R1M3-F1
#
_entry.id   AF-A0A953R1M3-F1
#
_cell.length_a   1.000
_cell.length_b   1.000
_cell.length_c   1.000
_cell.angle_alpha   90.00
_cell.angle_beta   90.00
_cell.angle_gamma   90.00
#
_symmetry.space_group_name_H-M   'P 1'
#
loop_
_entity.id
_entity.type
_entity.pdbx_description
1 polymer ?
#
loop_
_entity_poly.entity_id
_entity_poly.type
_entity_poly.pdbx_seq_one_letter_code
_entity_poly.pdbx_strand_id
1 'polypeptide(L)'
;MASGGKSARQRLREYVAAERPPVITGIVWGELLLRLAPISESYLRDLLRATGLPFEQPFAGIRQHTFEELEESLREMERVYAEAVAAGSRERARYCRRQVIGAKDRAKFLAQNPGTTPEKQQQKKEMAQWMLVWLEHPEVFPVWVEARKRALGAAQPGSD
;
A
#
# COMPACT_ATOMS: atom_id res chain seq x y z
N MET A 1 -19.10 25.76 27.63
CA MET A 1 -18.64 24.38 27.94
C MET A 1 -17.85 23.88 26.74
N ALA A 2 -16.52 23.84 26.82
CA ALA A 2 -15.69 23.42 25.68
C ALA A 2 -14.85 22.20 26.09
N SER A 3 -15.38 20.99 25.91
CA SER A 3 -14.55 19.78 25.97
C SER A 3 -13.87 19.59 24.61
N GLY A 4 -12.75 20.31 24.40
CA GLY A 4 -11.87 20.07 23.26
C GLY A 4 -11.18 18.71 23.42
N GLY A 5 -11.80 17.64 22.94
CA GLY A 5 -11.21 16.31 22.95
C GLY A 5 -9.90 16.26 22.15
N LYS A 6 -8.95 15.41 22.57
CA LYS A 6 -7.66 15.24 21.89
C LYS A 6 -7.85 14.75 20.45
N SER A 7 -7.13 15.35 19.49
CA SER A 7 -7.14 14.92 18.09
C SER A 7 -6.66 13.47 17.92
N ALA A 8 -7.06 12.79 16.84
CA ALA A 8 -6.57 11.44 16.53
C ALA A 8 -5.04 11.37 16.45
N ARG A 9 -4.39 12.38 15.86
CA ARG A 9 -2.92 12.49 15.82
C ARG A 9 -2.31 12.61 17.21
N GLN A 10 -2.91 13.37 18.12
CA GLN A 10 -2.42 13.47 19.49
C GLN A 10 -2.59 12.15 20.24
N ARG A 11 -3.76 11.51 20.13
CA ARG A 11 -4.02 10.20 20.73
C ARG A 11 -3.07 9.11 20.19
N LEU A 12 -2.74 9.12 18.90
CA LEU A 12 -1.75 8.22 18.32
C LEU A 12 -0.34 8.47 18.88
N ARG A 13 0.08 9.73 19.00
CA ARG A 13 1.39 10.06 19.59
C ARG A 13 1.51 9.58 21.03
N GLU A 14 0.44 9.73 21.81
CA GLU A 14 0.38 9.23 23.19
C GLU A 14 0.47 7.70 23.25
N TYR A 15 -0.22 7.00 22.35
CA TYR A 15 -0.10 5.54 22.20
C TYR A 15 1.33 5.11 21.88
N VAL A 16 1.95 5.69 20.84
CA VAL A 16 3.30 5.31 20.41
C VAL A 16 4.32 5.59 21.51
N ALA A 17 4.17 6.68 22.26
CA ALA A 17 5.06 7.02 23.37
C ALA A 17 4.94 6.03 24.55
N ALA A 18 3.72 5.54 24.82
CA ALA A 18 3.43 4.63 25.93
C ALA A 18 3.77 3.16 25.59
N GLU A 19 3.23 2.64 24.48
CA GLU A 19 3.34 1.22 24.11
C GLU A 19 4.61 0.89 23.34
N ARG A 20 5.21 1.89 22.66
CA ARG A 20 6.43 1.77 21.84
C ARG A 20 6.45 0.50 20.97
N PRO A 21 5.40 0.28 20.13
CA PRO A 21 5.34 -0.92 19.31
C PRO A 21 6.54 -0.97 18.36
N PRO A 22 7.27 -2.09 18.26
CA PRO A 22 8.42 -2.20 17.35
C PRO A 22 8.01 -2.28 15.88
N VAL A 23 6.76 -2.71 15.61
CA VAL A 23 6.16 -2.85 14.29
C VAL A 23 4.65 -2.71 14.41
N ILE A 24 4.00 -2.13 13.39
CA ILE A 24 2.55 -2.11 13.29
C ILE A 24 2.08 -3.44 12.69
N THR A 25 1.65 -4.33 13.58
CA THR A 25 1.02 -5.62 13.23
C THR A 25 -0.49 -5.47 13.03
N GLY A 26 -1.17 -6.54 12.63
CA GLY A 26 -2.63 -6.57 12.58
C GLY A 26 -3.32 -6.35 13.93
N ILE A 27 -2.67 -6.75 15.03
CA ILE A 27 -3.18 -6.53 16.39
C ILE A 27 -3.14 -5.03 16.73
N VAL A 28 -1.97 -4.40 16.52
CA VAL A 28 -1.78 -2.96 16.76
C VAL A 28 -2.72 -2.13 15.88
N TRP A 29 -2.86 -2.52 14.61
CA TRP A 29 -3.79 -1.88 13.68
C TRP A 29 -5.24 -1.91 14.17
N GLY A 30 -5.73 -3.09 14.59
CA GLY A 30 -7.08 -3.26 15.10
C GLY A 30 -7.32 -2.45 16.39
N GLU A 31 -6.37 -2.47 17.31
CA GLU A 31 -6.43 -1.69 18.55
C GLU A 31 -6.54 -0.19 18.25
N LEU A 32 -5.69 0.32 17.34
CA LEU A 32 -5.68 1.73 16.98
C LEU A 32 -6.96 2.17 16.27
N LEU A 33 -7.55 1.33 15.42
CA LEU A 33 -8.86 1.62 14.81
C LEU A 33 -9.95 1.82 15.85
N LEU A 34 -10.00 0.96 16.87
CA LEU A 34 -10.97 1.06 17.96
C LEU A 34 -10.70 2.28 18.83
N ARG A 35 -9.45 2.49 19.25
CA ARG A 35 -9.06 3.55 20.19
C ARG A 35 -9.15 4.96 19.59
N LEU A 36 -8.90 5.09 18.30
CA LEU A 36 -8.89 6.38 17.60
C LEU A 36 -10.20 6.71 16.91
N ALA A 37 -11.20 5.82 16.97
CA ALA A 37 -12.51 6.04 16.37
C ALA A 37 -13.12 7.42 16.74
N PRO A 38 -13.90 8.03 15.84
CA PRO A 38 -14.14 7.59 14.45
C PRO A 38 -13.04 8.08 13.50
N ILE A 39 -12.28 7.16 12.89
CA ILE A 39 -11.35 7.45 11.80
C ILE A 39 -11.45 6.38 10.70
N SER A 40 -11.14 6.75 9.47
CA SER A 40 -11.03 5.79 8.38
C SER A 40 -9.69 5.05 8.44
N GLU A 41 -9.65 3.85 7.86
CA GLU A 41 -8.40 3.09 7.68
C GLU A 41 -7.36 3.88 6.88
N SER A 42 -7.77 4.60 5.83
CA SER A 42 -6.85 5.42 5.04
C SER A 42 -6.19 6.48 5.91
N TYR A 43 -6.98 7.18 6.74
CA TYR A 43 -6.45 8.21 7.61
C TYR A 43 -5.55 7.63 8.71
N LEU A 44 -5.89 6.46 9.27
CA LEU A 44 -5.00 5.76 10.20
C LEU A 44 -3.65 5.43 9.56
N ARG A 45 -3.67 4.89 8.33
CA ARG A 45 -2.47 4.54 7.57
C ARG A 45 -1.59 5.75 7.32
N ASP A 46 -2.18 6.90 6.97
CA ASP A 46 -1.44 8.15 6.77
C ASP A 46 -0.79 8.64 8.08
N LEU A 47 -1.52 8.56 9.19
CA LEU A 47 -0.99 8.92 10.51
C LEU A 47 0.16 8.00 10.93
N LEU A 48 0.06 6.69 10.68
CA LEU A 48 1.08 5.71 11.01
C LEU A 48 2.34 5.85 10.15
N ARG A 49 2.21 6.17 8.86
CA ARG A 49 3.36 6.44 7.98
C ARG A 49 4.22 7.60 8.50
N ALA A 50 3.60 8.63 9.05
CA ALA A 50 4.32 9.76 9.64
C ALA A 50 5.13 9.39 10.91
N THR A 51 4.94 8.20 11.48
CA THR A 51 5.72 7.73 12.64
C THR A 51 7.03 7.05 12.25
N GLY A 52 7.18 6.63 11.00
CA GLY A 52 8.36 5.88 10.53
C GLY A 52 8.47 4.44 11.07
N LEU A 53 7.49 3.97 11.85
CA LEU A 53 7.47 2.60 12.35
C LEU A 53 7.32 1.59 11.20
N PRO A 54 8.01 0.42 11.27
CA PRO A 54 7.77 -0.67 10.34
C PRO A 54 6.29 -1.06 10.32
N PHE A 55 5.77 -1.42 9.15
CA PHE A 55 4.34 -1.63 8.96
C PHE A 55 4.08 -2.87 8.11
N GLU A 56 3.39 -3.86 8.67
CA GLU A 56 3.12 -5.13 7.99
C GLU A 56 2.02 -5.01 6.92
N GLN A 57 2.16 -5.80 5.86
CA GLN A 57 1.05 -6.05 4.94
C GLN A 57 -0.02 -6.95 5.59
N PRO A 58 -1.30 -6.78 5.23
CA PRO A 58 -1.82 -5.86 4.22
C PRO A 58 -2.10 -4.44 4.75
N PHE A 59 -1.82 -4.19 6.04
CA PHE A 59 -2.22 -2.97 6.74
C PHE A 59 -1.43 -1.75 6.27
N ALA A 60 -0.17 -1.92 5.87
CA ALA A 60 0.64 -0.87 5.24
C ALA A 60 0.07 -0.36 3.91
N GLY A 61 -0.77 -1.17 3.24
CA GLY A 61 -1.32 -0.88 1.93
C GLY A 61 -0.26 -0.89 0.83
N ILE A 62 -0.65 -0.52 -0.39
CA ILE A 62 0.27 -0.48 -1.53
C ILE A 62 0.99 0.87 -1.61
N ARG A 63 2.32 0.80 -1.62
CA ARG A 63 3.22 1.96 -1.78
C ARG A 63 3.40 2.16 -3.29
N GLN A 64 3.19 3.39 -3.77
CA GLN A 64 3.19 3.67 -5.22
C GLN A 64 3.82 5.03 -5.52
N HIS A 65 4.84 5.42 -4.76
CA HIS A 65 5.63 6.62 -5.05
C HIS A 65 6.70 6.34 -6.09
N THR A 66 7.38 5.20 -5.99
CA THR A 66 8.33 4.68 -6.99
C THR A 66 7.97 3.27 -7.45
N PHE A 67 8.64 2.76 -8.49
CA PHE A 67 8.43 1.38 -8.95
C PHE A 67 9.02 0.37 -7.98
N GLU A 68 10.13 0.71 -7.32
CA GLU A 68 10.79 -0.13 -6.33
C GLU A 68 9.88 -0.35 -5.12
N GLU A 69 9.30 0.73 -4.58
CA GLU A 69 8.32 0.64 -3.49
C GLU A 69 7.07 -0.15 -3.89
N LEU A 70 6.62 0.02 -5.13
CA LEU A 70 5.47 -0.71 -5.66
C LEU A 70 5.77 -2.21 -5.78
N GLU A 71 6.94 -2.55 -6.33
CA GLU A 71 7.39 -3.94 -6.45
C GLU A 71 7.46 -4.61 -5.09
N GLU A 72 8.15 -3.98 -4.13
CA GLU A 72 8.33 -4.48 -2.78
C GLU A 72 6.96 -4.68 -2.10
N SER A 73 6.09 -3.68 -2.16
CA SER A 73 4.76 -3.78 -1.54
C SER A 73 3.87 -4.84 -2.19
N LEU A 74 3.97 -5.08 -3.50
CA LEU A 74 3.24 -6.15 -4.19
C LEU A 74 3.80 -7.54 -3.88
N ARG A 75 5.12 -7.69 -3.73
CA ARG A 75 5.75 -8.95 -3.29
C ARG A 75 5.38 -9.28 -1.85
N GLU A 76 5.44 -8.30 -0.93
CA GLU A 76 4.97 -8.47 0.44
C GLU A 76 3.48 -8.85 0.49
N MET A 77 2.65 -8.21 -0.35
CA MET A 77 1.23 -8.49 -0.44
C MET A 77 0.94 -9.89 -1.00
N GLU A 78 1.73 -10.34 -1.99
CA GLU A 78 1.65 -11.70 -2.55
C GLU A 78 1.86 -12.74 -1.45
N ARG A 79 2.94 -12.62 -0.66
CA ARG A 79 3.21 -13.53 0.45
C ARG A 79 2.04 -13.61 1.43
N VAL A 80 1.52 -12.46 1.86
CA VAL A 80 0.39 -12.40 2.80
C VAL A 80 -0.91 -12.96 2.19
N TYR A 81 -1.11 -12.75 0.89
CA TYR A 81 -2.24 -13.31 0.17
C TYR A 81 -2.14 -14.83 0.05
N ALA A 82 -0.97 -15.36 -0.32
CA ALA A 82 -0.72 -16.80 -0.43
C ALA A 82 -0.91 -17.51 0.91
N GLU A 83 -0.36 -16.95 2.00
CA GLU A 83 -0.59 -17.45 3.36
C GLU A 83 -2.08 -17.46 3.73
N ALA A 84 -2.80 -16.39 3.41
CA ALA A 84 -4.24 -16.29 3.68
C ALA A 84 -5.05 -17.32 2.90
N VAL A 85 -4.71 -17.57 1.63
CA VAL A 85 -5.36 -18.60 0.80
C VAL A 85 -5.07 -19.98 1.34
N ALA A 86 -3.81 -20.29 1.65
CA ALA A 86 -3.41 -21.59 2.21
C ALA A 86 -4.08 -21.87 3.56
N ALA A 87 -4.25 -20.85 4.40
CA ALA A 87 -4.95 -20.95 5.68
C ALA A 87 -6.50 -20.91 5.57
N GLY A 88 -7.06 -20.81 4.36
CA GLY A 88 -8.51 -20.70 4.15
C GLY A 88 -9.13 -19.38 4.64
N SER A 89 -8.31 -18.38 4.98
CA SER A 89 -8.74 -17.07 5.47
C SER A 89 -9.26 -16.18 4.34
N ARG A 90 -10.51 -16.43 3.93
CA ARG A 90 -11.18 -15.69 2.84
C ARG A 90 -11.24 -14.18 3.09
N GLU A 91 -11.44 -13.77 4.35
CA GLU A 91 -11.51 -12.35 4.70
C GLU A 91 -10.17 -11.65 4.48
N ARG A 92 -9.07 -12.25 4.96
CA ARG A 92 -7.71 -11.70 4.81
C ARG A 92 -7.30 -11.64 3.35
N ALA A 93 -7.58 -12.69 2.57
CA ALA A 93 -7.34 -12.70 1.12
C ALA A 93 -8.15 -11.59 0.40
N ARG A 94 -9.43 -11.41 0.75
CA ARG A 94 -10.25 -10.31 0.22
C ARG A 94 -9.69 -8.94 0.61
N TYR A 95 -9.20 -8.77 1.84
CA TYR A 95 -8.62 -7.51 2.28
C TYR A 95 -7.37 -7.15 1.50
N CYS A 96 -6.47 -8.12 1.23
CA CYS A 96 -5.30 -7.92 0.37
C CYS A 96 -5.72 -7.40 -1.01
N ARG A 97 -6.69 -8.06 -1.66
CA ARG A 97 -7.22 -7.63 -2.97
C ARG A 97 -7.82 -6.23 -2.92
N ARG A 98 -8.55 -5.87 -1.85
CA ARG A 98 -9.11 -4.51 -1.69
C ARG A 98 -8.02 -3.44 -1.63
N GLN A 99 -6.90 -3.70 -0.95
CA GLN A 99 -5.78 -2.74 -0.91
C GLN A 99 -5.18 -2.50 -2.30
N VAL A 100 -4.98 -3.56 -3.08
CA VAL A 100 -4.43 -3.46 -4.44
C VAL A 100 -5.42 -2.81 -5.41
N ILE A 101 -6.72 -3.14 -5.33
CA ILE A 101 -7.77 -2.47 -6.12
C ILE A 101 -7.78 -0.97 -5.84
N GLY A 102 -7.84 -0.58 -4.56
CA GLY A 102 -7.88 0.83 -4.19
C GLY A 102 -6.63 1.61 -4.64
N ALA A 103 -5.46 0.97 -4.68
CA ALA A 103 -4.24 1.58 -5.20
C ALA A 103 -4.25 1.71 -6.73
N LYS A 104 -4.69 0.67 -7.43
CA LYS A 104 -4.87 0.67 -8.89
C LYS A 104 -5.82 1.78 -9.32
N ASP A 105 -6.95 1.93 -8.65
CA ASP A 105 -7.94 2.95 -9.00
C ASP A 105 -7.38 4.37 -8.81
N ARG A 106 -6.62 4.60 -7.73
CA ARG A 106 -5.87 5.85 -7.52
C ARG A 106 -4.83 6.10 -8.62
N ALA A 107 -4.09 5.07 -9.03
CA ALA A 107 -3.11 5.21 -10.11
C ALA A 107 -3.78 5.52 -11.46
N LYS A 108 -4.88 4.83 -11.79
CA LYS A 108 -5.67 5.11 -13.00
C LYS A 108 -6.22 6.53 -13.02
N PHE A 109 -6.76 6.99 -11.89
CA PHE A 109 -7.25 8.36 -11.76
C PHE A 109 -6.14 9.39 -12.02
N LEU A 110 -4.96 9.22 -11.42
CA LEU A 110 -3.81 10.11 -11.67
C LEU A 110 -3.29 10.04 -13.11
N ALA A 111 -3.34 8.87 -13.74
CA ALA A 111 -2.96 8.70 -15.14
C ALA A 111 -3.90 9.40 -16.14
N GLN A 112 -5.14 9.65 -15.74
CA GLN A 112 -6.17 10.32 -16.57
C GLN A 112 -6.30 11.81 -16.25
N ASN A 113 -5.67 12.28 -15.17
CA ASN A 113 -5.81 13.65 -14.71
C ASN A 113 -5.07 14.63 -15.66
N PRO A 114 -5.77 15.60 -16.29
CA PRO A 114 -5.15 16.58 -17.18
C PRO A 114 -4.06 17.43 -16.55
N GLY A 115 -4.09 17.63 -15.23
CA GLY A 115 -3.08 18.37 -14.48
C GLY A 115 -1.80 17.58 -14.17
N THR A 116 -1.71 16.33 -14.63
CA THR A 116 -0.51 15.48 -14.45
C THR A 116 0.34 15.52 -15.71
N THR A 117 1.66 15.67 -15.58
CA THR A 117 2.56 15.68 -16.74
C THR A 117 2.49 14.36 -17.52
N PRO A 118 2.74 14.36 -18.84
CA PRO A 118 2.69 13.14 -19.66
C PRO A 118 3.56 12.00 -19.12
N GLU A 119 4.75 12.31 -18.61
CA GLU A 119 5.68 11.35 -18.04
C GLU A 119 5.09 10.70 -16.79
N LYS A 120 4.51 11.51 -15.90
CA LYS A 120 3.88 11.03 -14.68
C LYS A 120 2.58 10.27 -14.98
N GLN A 121 1.84 10.64 -16.02
CA GLN A 121 0.70 9.87 -16.50
C GLN A 121 1.15 8.48 -16.96
N GLN A 122 2.20 8.41 -17.78
CA GLN A 122 2.75 7.14 -18.27
C GLN A 122 3.27 6.28 -17.12
N GLN A 123 3.96 6.87 -16.15
CA GLN A 123 4.39 6.20 -14.94
C GLN A 123 3.19 5.58 -14.19
N LYS A 124 2.10 6.33 -14.00
CA LYS A 124 0.91 5.83 -13.29
C LYS A 124 0.14 4.78 -14.09
N LYS A 125 0.15 4.82 -15.42
CA LYS A 125 -0.38 3.74 -16.27
C LYS A 125 0.38 2.44 -16.05
N GLU A 126 1.71 2.50 -16.06
CA GLU A 126 2.56 1.33 -15.82
C GLU A 126 2.34 0.76 -14.41
N MET A 127 2.31 1.62 -13.37
CA MET A 127 1.98 1.18 -12.01
C MET A 127 0.61 0.50 -11.92
N ALA A 128 -0.40 1.01 -12.63
CA ALA A 128 -1.72 0.38 -12.70
C ALA A 128 -1.69 -0.98 -13.40
N GLN A 129 -0.83 -1.18 -14.40
CA GLN A 129 -0.62 -2.46 -15.06
C GLN A 129 0.02 -3.48 -14.12
N TRP A 130 1.03 -3.08 -13.34
CA TRP A 130 1.67 -3.96 -12.34
C TRP A 130 0.64 -4.48 -11.32
N MET A 131 -0.20 -3.59 -10.81
CA MET A 131 -1.28 -3.96 -9.90
C MET A 131 -2.37 -4.80 -10.57
N LEU A 132 -2.61 -4.63 -11.87
CA LEU A 132 -3.56 -5.47 -12.61
C LEU A 132 -3.05 -6.90 -12.74
N VAL A 133 -1.79 -7.09 -13.15
CA VAL A 133 -1.17 -8.41 -13.26
C VAL A 133 -1.21 -9.13 -11.91
N TRP A 134 -0.86 -8.42 -10.83
CA TRP A 134 -0.99 -8.98 -9.48
C TRP A 134 -2.43 -9.38 -9.14
N LEU A 135 -3.45 -8.61 -9.54
CA LEU A 135 -4.85 -8.93 -9.25
C LEU A 135 -5.38 -10.14 -10.05
N GLU A 136 -4.82 -10.39 -11.23
CA GLU A 136 -5.18 -11.52 -12.09
C GLU A 136 -4.44 -12.79 -11.67
N HIS A 137 -3.12 -12.70 -11.48
CA HIS A 137 -2.23 -13.80 -11.15
C HIS A 137 -1.13 -13.35 -10.16
N PRO A 138 -1.43 -13.25 -8.85
CA PRO A 138 -0.50 -12.79 -7.84
C PRO A 138 0.85 -13.55 -7.86
N GLU A 139 0.80 -14.87 -8.03
CA GLU A 139 1.95 -15.77 -8.05
C GLU A 139 2.87 -15.57 -9.26
N VAL A 140 2.35 -15.02 -10.36
CA VAL A 140 3.12 -14.76 -11.59
C VAL A 140 3.83 -13.40 -11.52
N PHE A 141 3.30 -12.46 -10.74
CA PHE A 141 3.82 -11.10 -10.65
C PHE A 141 5.35 -11.02 -10.40
N PRO A 142 5.95 -11.77 -9.45
CA PRO A 142 7.40 -11.77 -9.20
C PRO A 142 8.27 -12.01 -10.44
N VAL A 143 7.85 -12.92 -11.31
CA VAL A 143 8.59 -13.29 -12.53
C VAL A 143 8.29 -12.30 -13.64
N TRP A 144 7.02 -11.92 -13.78
CA TRP A 144 6.57 -10.96 -14.78
C TRP A 144 7.24 -9.59 -14.62
N VAL A 145 7.36 -9.07 -13.40
CA VAL A 145 7.93 -7.73 -13.15
C VAL A 145 9.41 -7.67 -13.52
N GLU A 146 10.16 -8.74 -13.29
CA GLU A 146 11.56 -8.84 -13.70
C GLU A 146 11.72 -8.84 -15.22
N ALA A 147 10.86 -9.57 -15.93
CA ALA A 147 10.84 -9.52 -17.39
C ALA A 147 10.44 -8.12 -17.90
N ARG A 148 9.47 -7.47 -17.26
CA ARG A 148 9.00 -6.13 -17.62
C ARG A 148 10.09 -5.07 -17.43
N LYS A 149 10.83 -5.11 -16.32
CA LYS A 149 11.97 -4.21 -16.05
C LYS A 149 13.08 -4.35 -17.08
N ARG A 150 13.40 -5.59 -17.49
CA ARG A 150 14.38 -5.83 -18.59
C ARG A 150 13.90 -5.24 -19.91
N ALA A 151 12.62 -5.40 -20.25
CA ALA A 151 12.05 -4.83 -21.47
C ALA A 151 12.05 -3.29 -21.46
N LEU A 152 11.73 -2.66 -20.32
CA LEU A 152 11.77 -1.21 -20.16
C LEU A 152 13.19 -0.65 -20.18
N GLY A 153 14.16 -1.35 -19.56
CA GLY A 153 15.57 -0.99 -19.62
C GLY A 153 16.19 -1.18 -21.01
N ALA A 154 15.80 -2.23 -21.73
CA ALA A 154 16.23 -2.46 -23.11
C ALA A 154 15.61 -1.48 -24.12
N ALA A 155 14.49 -0.85 -23.76
CA ALA A 155 13.81 0.18 -24.57
C ALA A 155 14.45 1.58 -24.43
N GLN A 156 15.59 1.73 -23.75
CA GLN A 156 16.46 2.91 -23.84
C GLN A 156 17.64 2.64 -24.80
N PRO A 157 17.50 2.90 -26.10
CA PRO A 157 18.65 2.89 -27.00
C PRO A 157 19.42 4.20 -26.89
N GLY A 158 20.73 4.11 -26.61
CA GLY A 158 21.78 5.04 -27.04
C GLY A 158 21.60 6.52 -26.68
N SER A 159 22.18 6.95 -25.56
CA SER A 159 22.84 8.26 -25.49
C SER A 159 24.30 8.03 -25.87
N ASP A 160 24.58 7.98 -27.17
CA ASP A 160 25.92 8.24 -27.73
C ASP A 160 25.99 9.72 -28.13
#